data_AF-A0A517VMP1-F1
#
_entry.id   AF-A0A517VMP1-F1
#
_cell.length_a   1.000
_cell.length_b   1.000
_cell.length_c   1.000
_cell.angle_alpha   90.00
_cell.angle_beta   90.00
_cell.angle_gamma   90.00
#
_symmetry.space_group_name_H-M   'P 1'
#
loop_
_entity.id
_entity.type
_entity.pdbx_description
1 polymer ?
#
loop_
_entity_poly.entity_id
_entity_poly.type
_entity_poly.pdbx_seq_one_letter_code
_entity_poly.pdbx_strand_id
1 'polypeptide(L)'
;MTAKLTKKQKYKKMIDTARELAPQCGDWMAFHNQLFGVGGLFGKLFTEVPERVEFMDSPEHEEIKQLKQGLQNQEEVRFNLRIPKTIDDQLKDEMKRLGIKSKNELCIMKLAAPAEAVV
;
A
#
# COMPACT_ATOMS: atom_id res chain seq x y z
N MET A 1 -9.49 -23.30 29.70
CA MET A 1 -8.51 -24.01 28.83
C MET A 1 -8.41 -23.27 27.50
N THR A 2 -7.53 -22.27 27.37
CA THR A 2 -7.27 -21.61 26.09
C THR A 2 -6.27 -22.44 25.31
N ALA A 3 -6.75 -23.21 24.33
CA ALA A 3 -5.89 -23.92 23.39
C ALA A 3 -4.96 -22.89 22.72
N LYS A 4 -3.65 -22.98 22.99
CA LYS A 4 -2.64 -22.19 22.29
C LYS A 4 -2.70 -22.60 20.82
N LEU A 5 -3.26 -21.76 19.96
CA LEU A 5 -3.18 -21.98 18.51
C LEU A 5 -1.70 -21.99 18.12
N THR A 6 -1.32 -22.97 17.30
CA THR A 6 0.02 -23.03 16.71
C THR A 6 0.25 -21.84 15.77
N LYS A 7 1.52 -21.45 15.55
CA LYS A 7 1.88 -20.32 14.66
C LYS A 7 1.17 -20.41 13.30
N LYS A 8 1.23 -21.59 12.66
CA LYS A 8 0.59 -21.85 11.37
C LYS A 8 -0.93 -21.65 11.38
N GLN A 9 -1.60 -22.01 12.49
CA GLN A 9 -3.04 -21.78 12.64
C GLN A 9 -3.38 -20.31 12.87
N LYS A 10 -2.53 -19.56 13.60
CA LYS A 10 -2.68 -18.12 13.76
C LYS A 10 -2.57 -17.41 12.41
N TYR A 11 -1.58 -17.80 11.59
CA TYR A 11 -1.30 -17.19 10.29
C TYR A 11 -2.45 -17.47 9.32
N LYS A 12 -2.89 -18.73 9.26
CA LYS A 12 -4.05 -19.13 8.46
C LYS A 12 -5.33 -18.38 8.87
N LYS A 13 -5.58 -18.24 10.17
CA LYS A 13 -6.75 -17.50 10.66
C LYS A 13 -6.71 -16.02 10.30
N MET A 14 -5.52 -15.42 10.31
CA MET A 14 -5.27 -14.04 9.92
C MET A 14 -5.67 -13.83 8.45
N ILE A 15 -5.17 -14.68 7.55
CA ILE A 15 -5.43 -14.55 6.12
C ILE A 15 -6.86 -14.90 5.72
N ASP A 16 -7.46 -15.93 6.34
CA ASP A 16 -8.86 -16.28 6.10
C ASP A 16 -9.78 -15.10 6.48
N THR A 17 -9.50 -14.46 7.62
CA THR A 17 -10.24 -13.26 8.05
C THR A 17 -9.98 -12.07 7.11
N ALA A 18 -8.74 -11.88 6.66
CA ALA A 18 -8.41 -10.82 5.70
C ALA A 18 -9.15 -11.02 4.36
N ARG A 19 -9.23 -12.24 3.84
CA ARG A 19 -9.97 -12.54 2.60
C ARG A 19 -11.49 -12.32 2.76
N GLU A 20 -12.05 -12.62 3.92
CA GLU A 20 -13.46 -12.36 4.21
C GLU A 20 -13.79 -10.86 4.37
N LEU A 21 -12.87 -10.11 4.99
CA LEU A 21 -13.04 -8.67 5.24
C LEU A 21 -12.79 -7.82 4.00
N ALA A 22 -11.86 -8.23 3.13
CA ALA A 22 -11.50 -7.46 1.94
C ALA A 22 -12.72 -7.02 1.09
N PRO A 23 -13.66 -7.89 0.69
CA PRO A 23 -14.83 -7.47 -0.08
C PRO A 23 -15.87 -6.68 0.71
N GLN A 24 -15.82 -6.71 2.05
CA GLN A 24 -16.77 -6.01 2.93
C GLN A 24 -16.31 -4.59 3.27
N CYS A 25 -15.00 -4.34 3.22
CA CYS A 25 -14.41 -3.04 3.47
C CYS A 25 -14.35 -2.23 2.18
N GLY A 26 -15.12 -1.15 2.09
CA GLY A 26 -15.08 -0.23 0.95
C GLY A 26 -13.83 0.68 0.89
N ASP A 27 -12.98 0.64 1.91
CA ASP A 27 -11.77 1.47 2.00
C ASP A 27 -10.61 0.69 2.64
N TRP A 28 -9.40 0.96 2.17
CA TRP A 28 -8.18 0.31 2.63
C TRP A 28 -7.87 0.65 4.09
N MET A 29 -8.19 1.85 4.58
CA MET A 29 -7.95 2.21 5.97
C MET A 29 -8.89 1.45 6.91
N ALA A 30 -10.15 1.29 6.53
CA ALA A 30 -11.12 0.49 7.28
C ALA A 30 -10.66 -0.98 7.40
N PHE A 31 -10.18 -1.55 6.29
CA PHE A 31 -9.57 -2.88 6.25
C PHE A 31 -8.35 -2.99 7.17
N HIS A 32 -7.42 -2.04 7.08
CA HIS A 32 -6.20 -2.02 7.90
C HIS A 32 -6.52 -1.89 9.40
N ASN A 33 -7.49 -1.03 9.76
CA ASN A 33 -7.87 -0.80 11.15
C ASN A 33 -8.54 -2.02 11.79
N GLN A 34 -9.34 -2.80 11.05
CA GLN A 34 -9.93 -4.02 11.59
C GLN A 34 -8.89 -5.13 11.83
N LEU A 35 -7.90 -5.25 10.95
CA LEU A 35 -6.85 -6.27 11.04
C LEU A 35 -5.76 -5.89 12.05
N PHE A 36 -5.19 -4.69 11.90
CA PHE A 36 -3.99 -4.22 12.60
C PHE A 36 -4.24 -3.09 13.61
N GLY A 37 -5.43 -2.50 13.63
CA GLY A 37 -5.75 -1.39 14.52
C GLY A 37 -5.82 -1.78 16.00
N VAL A 38 -6.15 -0.81 16.84
CA VAL A 38 -6.21 -0.98 18.30
C VAL A 38 -7.31 -2.01 18.66
N GLY A 39 -6.89 -3.17 19.16
CA GLY A 39 -7.78 -4.30 19.45
C GLY A 39 -8.10 -5.22 18.26
N GLY A 40 -7.42 -5.02 17.13
CA GLY A 40 -7.52 -5.82 15.92
C GLY A 40 -7.09 -7.28 16.11
N LEU A 41 -7.43 -8.12 15.14
CA LEU A 41 -7.15 -9.55 15.17
C LEU A 41 -5.64 -9.83 15.34
N PHE A 42 -4.78 -9.00 14.74
CA PHE A 42 -3.33 -9.11 14.86
C PHE A 42 -2.85 -9.00 16.31
N GLY A 43 -3.32 -8.00 17.05
CA GLY A 43 -2.97 -7.81 18.47
C GLY A 43 -3.51 -8.89 19.39
N LYS A 44 -4.62 -9.55 19.02
CA LYS A 44 -5.21 -10.67 19.77
C LYS A 44 -4.54 -12.02 19.49
N LEU A 45 -4.06 -12.24 18.27
CA LEU A 45 -3.40 -13.50 17.87
C LEU A 45 -1.90 -13.49 18.17
N PHE A 46 -1.25 -12.34 18.04
CA PHE A 46 0.19 -12.16 18.24
C PHE A 46 0.45 -11.25 19.44
N THR A 47 0.57 -11.86 20.61
CA THR A 47 0.82 -11.14 21.86
C THR A 47 2.29 -10.78 22.02
N GLU A 48 3.20 -11.61 21.50
CA GLU A 48 4.64 -11.40 21.62
C GLU A 48 5.24 -10.69 20.40
N VAL A 49 6.17 -9.77 20.68
CA VAL A 49 6.91 -9.02 19.65
C VAL A 49 7.65 -9.93 18.65
N PRO A 50 8.37 -10.99 19.06
CA PRO A 50 9.02 -11.89 18.10
C PRO A 50 8.04 -12.57 17.14
N GLU A 51 6.89 -13.05 17.61
CA GLU A 51 5.87 -13.65 16.74
C GLU A 51 5.29 -12.64 15.73
N ARG A 52 5.21 -11.35 16.09
CA ARG A 52 4.77 -10.30 15.17
C ARG A 52 5.77 -10.07 14.06
N VAL A 53 7.06 -10.06 14.39
CA VAL A 53 8.14 -9.87 13.41
C VAL A 53 8.19 -11.06 12.46
N GLU A 54 8.12 -12.29 12.97
CA GLU A 54 8.07 -13.50 12.14
C GLU A 54 6.83 -13.55 11.23
N PHE A 55 5.68 -13.01 11.66
CA PHE A 55 4.51 -12.92 10.79
C PHE A 55 4.69 -11.85 9.70
N MET A 56 5.30 -10.70 10.02
CA MET A 56 5.51 -9.63 9.04
C MET A 56 6.45 -10.06 7.90
N ASP A 57 7.34 -11.02 8.16
CA ASP A 57 8.24 -11.62 7.17
C ASP A 57 7.65 -12.87 6.48
N SER A 58 6.41 -13.25 6.81
CA SER A 58 5.77 -14.45 6.30
C SER A 58 5.05 -14.21 4.96
N PRO A 59 4.93 -15.24 4.10
CA PRO A 59 4.22 -15.12 2.83
C PRO A 59 2.73 -14.78 3.01
N GLU A 60 2.12 -15.18 4.14
CA GLU A 60 0.74 -14.85 4.46
C GLU A 60 0.54 -13.33 4.67
N HIS A 61 1.53 -12.64 5.23
CA HIS A 61 1.47 -11.19 5.35
C HIS A 61 1.61 -10.50 3.97
N GLU A 62 2.42 -11.07 3.08
CA GLU A 62 2.57 -10.54 1.73
C GLU A 62 1.27 -10.63 0.93
N GLU A 63 0.54 -11.73 1.06
CA GLU A 63 -0.78 -11.85 0.43
C GLU A 63 -1.79 -10.81 0.97
N ILE A 64 -1.71 -10.46 2.25
CA ILE A 64 -2.55 -9.41 2.84
C ILE A 64 -2.19 -8.03 2.31
N LYS A 65 -0.91 -7.77 2.03
CA LYS A 65 -0.51 -6.54 1.33
C LYS A 65 -1.10 -6.50 -0.08
N GLN A 66 -1.14 -7.61 -0.80
CA GLN A 66 -1.75 -7.67 -2.13
C GLN A 66 -3.26 -7.39 -2.07
N LEU A 67 -3.97 -7.97 -1.10
CA LEU A 67 -5.38 -7.68 -0.85
C LEU A 67 -5.60 -6.19 -0.53
N LYS A 68 -4.71 -5.60 0.27
CA LYS A 68 -4.74 -4.17 0.59
C LYS A 68 -4.51 -3.29 -0.65
N GLN A 69 -3.58 -3.66 -1.52
CA GLN A 69 -3.33 -2.93 -2.78
C GLN A 69 -4.54 -2.99 -3.71
N GLY A 70 -5.25 -4.12 -3.78
CA GLY A 70 -6.50 -4.23 -4.53
C GLY A 70 -7.63 -3.34 -4.02
N LEU A 71 -7.60 -2.97 -2.73
CA LEU A 71 -8.56 -2.07 -2.08
C LEU A 71 -8.14 -0.60 -2.07
N GLN A 72 -6.87 -0.31 -2.33
CA GLN A 72 -6.45 1.05 -2.62
C GLN A 72 -7.05 1.42 -3.97
N ASN A 73 -8.23 2.05 -3.94
CA ASN A 73 -8.62 2.91 -5.04
C ASN A 73 -7.42 3.83 -5.28
N GLN A 74 -6.83 3.72 -6.46
CA GLN A 74 -5.91 4.74 -6.97
C GLN A 74 -6.73 6.01 -7.16
N GLU A 75 -7.09 6.67 -6.06
CA GLU A 75 -7.61 8.02 -6.14
C GLU A 75 -6.50 8.85 -6.78
N GLU A 76 -6.74 9.32 -8.00
CA GLU A 76 -5.86 10.28 -8.66
C GLU A 76 -5.75 11.51 -7.76
N VAL A 77 -4.69 11.58 -6.96
CA VAL A 77 -4.43 12.75 -6.12
C VAL A 77 -4.03 13.90 -7.03
N ARG A 78 -4.98 14.80 -7.30
CA ARG A 78 -4.76 16.01 -8.10
C ARG A 78 -4.21 17.11 -7.22
N PHE A 79 -3.04 17.63 -7.57
CA PHE A 79 -2.46 18.80 -6.91
C PHE A 79 -2.22 19.92 -7.92
N ASN A 80 -2.40 21.16 -7.47
CA ASN A 80 -2.15 22.35 -8.28
C ASN A 80 -0.74 22.85 -8.02
N LEU A 81 0.13 22.80 -9.02
CA LEU A 81 1.50 23.27 -8.94
C LEU A 81 1.61 24.67 -9.57
N ARG A 82 2.18 25.64 -8.84
CA ARG A 82 2.59 26.92 -9.43
C ARG A 82 4.04 26.83 -9.85
N ILE A 83 4.29 26.91 -11.16
CA ILE A 83 5.63 26.89 -11.73
C ILE A 83 5.97 28.24 -12.38
N PRO A 84 7.23 28.71 -12.27
CA PRO A 84 7.71 29.86 -13.04
C PRO A 84 7.62 29.60 -14.55
N LYS A 85 7.40 30.66 -15.34
CA LYS A 85 7.27 30.54 -16.81
C LYS A 85 8.47 29.86 -17.47
N THR A 86 9.67 30.12 -16.97
CA THR A 86 10.92 29.50 -17.45
C THR A 86 10.89 27.97 -17.37
N ILE A 87 10.33 27.41 -16.28
CA ILE A 87 10.22 25.96 -16.10
C ILE A 87 9.12 25.39 -16.99
N ASP A 88 8.02 26.11 -17.18
CA ASP A 88 6.94 25.70 -18.08
C ASP A 88 7.42 25.58 -19.54
N ASP A 89 8.29 26.49 -19.97
CA ASP A 89 8.85 26.47 -21.33
C ASP A 89 9.88 25.36 -21.53
N GLN A 90 10.76 25.12 -20.53
CA GLN A 90 11.66 23.97 -20.53
C GLN A 90 10.91 22.63 -20.61
N LEU A 91 9.82 22.49 -19.86
CA LEU A 91 8.98 21.29 -19.90
C LEU A 91 8.34 21.09 -21.28
N LYS A 92 7.89 22.15 -21.95
CA LYS A 92 7.35 22.05 -23.32
C LYS A 92 8.40 21.61 -24.33
N ASP A 93 9.62 22.13 -24.22
CA ASP A 93 10.71 21.75 -25.12
C ASP A 93 11.11 20.29 -24.92
N GLU A 94 11.16 19.83 -23.68
CA GLU A 94 11.39 18.41 -23.37
C GLU A 94 10.24 17.51 -23.86
N MET A 95 8.98 17.94 -23.73
CA MET A 95 7.84 17.22 -24.29
C MET A 95 7.97 17.03 -25.80
N LYS A 96 8.39 18.06 -26.54
CA LYS A 96 8.62 17.98 -27.99
C LYS A 96 9.76 17.01 -28.33
N ARG A 97 10.83 17.00 -27.53
CA ARG A 97 11.99 16.11 -27.74
C ARG A 97 11.64 14.65 -27.49
N LEU A 98 10.82 14.37 -26.48
CA LEU A 98 10.46 13.01 -26.07
C LEU A 98 9.16 12.51 -26.74
N GLY A 99 8.45 13.36 -27.47
CA GLY A 99 7.19 13.00 -28.13
C GLY A 99 6.02 12.79 -27.17
N ILE A 100 6.13 13.25 -25.93
CA ILE A 100 5.12 13.08 -24.87
C ILE A 100 4.05 14.16 -25.02
N LYS A 101 2.77 13.75 -25.09
CA LYS A 101 1.64 14.66 -25.36
C LYS A 101 1.10 15.37 -24.11
N SER A 102 1.39 14.86 -22.92
CA SER A 102 0.89 15.42 -21.65
C SER A 102 2.02 15.88 -20.73
N LYS A 103 1.89 17.09 -20.18
CA LYS A 103 2.81 17.61 -19.15
C LYS A 103 2.83 16.70 -17.91
N ASN A 104 1.67 16.13 -17.55
CA ASN A 104 1.54 15.27 -16.38
C ASN A 104 2.37 13.99 -16.53
N GLU A 105 2.37 13.40 -17.72
CA GLU A 105 3.12 12.17 -18.02
C GLU A 105 4.64 12.40 -17.92
N LEU A 106 5.13 13.53 -18.44
CA LEU A 106 6.53 13.93 -18.29
C LEU A 106 6.91 14.15 -16.80
N CYS A 107 6.04 14.80 -16.03
CA CYS A 107 6.26 15.01 -14.60
C CYS A 107 6.28 13.69 -13.82
N ILE A 108 5.36 12.77 -14.13
CA ILE A 108 5.32 11.44 -13.50
C ILE A 108 6.60 10.67 -13.81
N MET A 109 7.05 10.63 -15.07
CA MET A 109 8.31 9.94 -15.43
C MET A 109 9.52 10.51 -14.70
N LYS A 110 9.64 11.83 -14.58
CA LYS A 110 10.74 12.46 -13.85
C LYS A 110 10.66 12.24 -12.33
N LEU A 111 9.46 12.09 -11.77
CA LEU A 111 9.26 11.81 -10.34
C LEU A 111 9.40 10.32 -10.01
N ALA A 112 9.09 9.43 -10.95
CA ALA A 112 9.24 7.99 -10.78
C ALA A 112 10.72 7.57 -10.67
N ALA A 113 11.60 8.16 -11.49
CA ALA A 113 13.03 7.86 -11.47
C ALA A 113 13.72 8.03 -10.08
N PRO A 114 13.49 9.12 -9.32
CA PRO A 114 14.02 9.24 -7.96
C PRO A 114 13.25 8.39 -6.94
N ALA A 115 11.97 8.06 -7.16
CA ALA A 115 11.22 7.21 -6.25
C ALA A 115 11.73 5.76 -6.25
N GLU A 116 12.09 5.22 -7.42
CA GLU A 116 12.69 3.88 -7.53
C GLU A 116 14.10 3.80 -6.93
N ALA A 117 14.84 4.90 -6.88
CA ALA A 117 16.19 4.94 -6.31
C ALA A 117 16.21 4.98 -4.77
N VAL A 118 15.06 5.23 -4.13
CA VAL A 118 14.92 5.38 -2.67
C VAL A 118 14.26 4.15 -2.02
N VAL A 119 13.75 3.20 -2.82
CA VAL A 119 13.16 1.94 -2.36
C VAL A 119 14.22 0.85 -2.21
#